data_AF-A0A392UDL6-F1
#
_entry.id   AF-A0A392UDL6-F1
#
_cell.length_a   1.000
_cell.length_b   1.000
_cell.length_c   1.000
_cell.angle_alpha   90.00
_cell.angle_beta   90.00
_cell.angle_gamma   90.00
#
_symmetry.space_group_name_H-M   'P 1'
#
loop_
_entity.id
_entity.type
_entity.pdbx_description
1 polymer ?
#
loop_
_entity_poly.entity_id
_entity_poly.type
_entity_poly.pdbx_seq_one_letter_code
_entity_poly.pdbx_strand_id
1 'polypeptide(L)' 'FIEGFSKLALPLTQLTRKDQAFVWDMKCEKSFQELKRRLTTAPVLILPDAKESFVVFCDAP' A
#
# COMPACT_ATOMS: atom_id res chain seq x y z
N PHE A 1 1.85 -6.74 6.06
CA PHE A 1 2.82 -6.11 5.14
C PHE A 1 2.30 -6.25 3.70
N ILE A 2 2.42 -5.21 2.88
CA ILE A 2 2.02 -5.24 1.45
C ILE A 2 3.29 -5.09 0.63
N GLU A 3 3.78 -6.19 0.07
CA GLU A 3 4.95 -6.18 -0.81
C GLU A 3 4.72 -5.29 -2.04
N GLY A 4 5.65 -4.38 -2.32
CA GLY A 4 5.59 -3.47 -3.47
C GLY A 4 4.55 -2.36 -3.30
N PHE A 5 4.22 -1.98 -2.06
CA PHE A 5 3.23 -0.95 -1.76
C PHE A 5 3.56 0.37 -2.47
N SER A 6 4.83 0.76 -2.48
CA SER A 6 5.31 1.97 -3.15
C SER A 6 4.93 2.01 -4.65
N LYS A 7 5.03 0.87 -5.34
CA LYS A 7 4.65 0.73 -6.76
C LYS A 7 3.14 0.79 -6.95
N LEU A 8 2.38 0.14 -6.05
CA LEU A 8 0.91 0.14 -6.11
C LEU A 8 0.33 1.52 -5.80
N ALA A 9 0.93 2.25 -4.86
CA ALA A 9 0.50 3.59 -4.44
C ALA A 9 0.99 4.70 -5.39
N LEU A 10 1.91 4.41 -6.32
CA LEU A 10 2.49 5.42 -7.22
C LEU A 10 1.42 6.17 -8.04
N PRO A 11 0.44 5.52 -8.70
CA PRO A 11 -0.61 6.24 -9.43
C PRO A 11 -1.46 7.12 -8.50
N LEU A 12 -1.70 6.67 -7.27
CA LEU A 12 -2.49 7.41 -6.28
C LEU A 12 -1.73 8.63 -5.73
N THR A 13 -0.43 8.49 -5.49
CA THR A 13 0.43 9.61 -5.04
C THR A 13 0.65 10.64 -6.14
N GLN A 14 0.53 10.27 -7.42
CA GLN A 14 0.54 11.22 -8.53
C GLN A 14 -0.71 12.11 -8.52
N LEU A 15 -1.87 11.59 -8.11
CA LEU A 15 -3.11 12.37 -7.99
C LEU A 15 -3.03 13.48 -6.94
N THR A 16 -2.17 13.35 -5.94
CA THR A 16 -2.02 14.34 -4.86
C THR A 16 -0.88 15.34 -5.09
N ARG A 17 -0.23 15.30 -6.26
CA ARG A 17 0.86 16.24 -6.58
C ARG A 17 0.31 17.62 -6.88
N LYS A 18 1.03 18.64 -6.41
CA LYS A 18 0.75 20.03 -6.76
C LYS A 18 0.87 20.21 -8.29
N ASP A 19 -0.01 21.02 -8.85
CA ASP A 19 -0.05 21.37 -10.28
C ASP A 19 -0.40 20.20 -11.24
N GLN A 20 -0.91 19.08 -10.71
CA GLN A 20 -1.48 17.98 -11.48
C GLN A 20 -3.01 18.03 -11.40
N ALA A 21 -3.69 17.93 -12.54
CA ALA A 21 -5.14 17.74 -12.54
C ALA A 21 -5.50 16.38 -11.92
N PHE A 22 -6.49 16.37 -11.02
CA PHE A 22 -6.99 15.14 -10.43
C PHE A 22 -7.78 14.35 -11.47
N VAL A 23 -7.11 13.44 -12.18
CA VAL A 23 -7.72 12.58 -13.20
C VAL A 23 -7.69 11.15 -12.71
N TRP A 24 -8.85 10.65 -12.29
CA TRP A 24 -8.99 9.27 -11.88
C TRP A 24 -9.08 8.36 -13.11
N ASP A 25 -7.94 7.79 -13.50
CA ASP A 25 -7.85 6.88 -14.64
C ASP A 25 -7.98 5.40 -14.23
N MET A 26 -8.02 4.51 -15.23
CA MET A 26 -8.09 3.07 -14.99
C MET A 26 -6.88 2.52 -14.22
N LYS A 27 -5.72 3.19 -14.25
CA LYS A 27 -4.53 2.76 -13.50
C LYS A 27 -4.72 3.06 -12.01
N CYS A 28 -5.24 4.23 -11.68
CA CYS A 28 -5.60 4.63 -10.32
C CYS A 28 -6.64 3.67 -9.72
N GLU A 29 -7.70 3.37 -10.46
CA GLU A 29 -8.74 2.43 -10.00
C GLU A 29 -8.17 1.04 -9.73
N LYS A 30 -7.38 0.49 -10.66
CA LYS A 30 -6.76 -0.84 -10.49
C LYS A 30 -5.83 -0.88 -9.28
N SER A 31 -4.99 0.15 -9.11
CA SER A 31 -4.11 0.29 -7.94
C SER A 31 -4.90 0.36 -6.63
N PHE A 32 -5.99 1.13 -6.61
CA PHE A 32 -6.83 1.28 -5.42
C PHE A 32 -7.53 -0.03 -5.03
N GLN A 33 -8.11 -0.74 -6.00
CA GLN A 33 -8.75 -2.03 -5.74
C GLN A 33 -7.76 -3.09 -5.26
N GLU A 34 -6.57 -3.16 -5.87
CA GLU A 34 -5.54 -4.11 -5.43
C GLU A 34 -5.03 -3.78 -4.01
N LEU A 35 -4.88 -2.50 -3.67
CA LEU A 35 -4.55 -2.07 -2.31
C LEU A 35 -5.63 -2.49 -1.31
N LYS A 36 -6.90 -2.26 -1.61
CA LYS A 36 -8.01 -2.73 -0.75
C LYS A 36 -7.96 -4.23 -0.54
N ARG A 37 -7.78 -5.01 -1.61
CA ARG A 37 -7.68 -6.47 -1.55
C ARG A 37 -6.50 -6.91 -0.67
N ARG A 38 -5.31 -6.31 -0.86
CA ARG A 38 -4.11 -6.64 -0.08
C ARG A 38 -4.27 -6.29 1.40
N LEU A 39 -4.90 -5.15 1.69
CA LEU A 39 -5.19 -4.71 3.07
C LEU A 39 -6.20 -5.61 3.77
N THR A 40 -7.22 -6.09 3.07
CA THR A 40 -8.24 -6.97 3.66
C THR A 40 -7.80 -8.43 3.76
N THR A 41 -6.83 -8.86 2.95
CA THR A 41 -6.33 -10.25 2.93
C THR A 41 -5.10 -10.45 3.81
N ALA A 42 -4.28 -9.41 4.02
CA ALA A 42 -3.13 -9.52 4.91
C ALA A 42 -3.60 -9.62 6.37
N PRO A 43 -3.06 -10.55 7.18
CA PRO A 43 -3.25 -10.53 8.63
C PRO A 43 -2.46 -9.33 9.18
N VAL A 44 -3.07 -8.14 9.16
CA VAL A 44 -2.43 -6.89 9.63
C VAL A 44 -2.40 -6.83 11.16
N LEU A 45 -3.18 -7.64 11.86
CA LEU A 45 -3.36 -7.55 13.31
C LEU A 45 -3.34 -8.94 13.94
N ILE A 46 -2.15 -9.48 14.12
CA ILE A 46 -1.90 -10.49 15.15
C ILE A 46 -1.24 -9.73 16.30
N LEU A 47 -1.73 -9.91 17.53
CA LEU A 47 -1.05 -9.35 18.70
C LEU A 47 0.39 -9.88 18.70
N PRO A 48 1.40 -9.01 18.75
CA PRO A 48 2.77 -9.48 18.80
C PRO A 48 2.99 -10.26 20.11
N ASP A 49 3.35 -11.53 19.98
CA ASP A 49 3.79 -12.34 21.12
C ASP A 49 5.19 -11.88 21.52
N ALA A 50 5.35 -11.41 22.76
CA ALA A 50 6.62 -10.94 23.29
C ALA A 50 7.69 -12.05 23.41
N LYS A 51 7.31 -13.33 23.21
CA LYS A 51 8.23 -14.47 23.17
C LYS A 51 8.80 -14.75 21.78
N GLU A 52 8.21 -14.19 20.72
CA GLU A 52 8.61 -14.42 19.34
C GLU A 52 9.45 -13.25 18.81
N SER A 53 10.39 -13.53 17.90
CA SER A 53 11.21 -12.50 17.28
C SER A 53 10.38 -11.69 16.27
N PHE A 54 10.46 -10.36 16.37
CA PHE A 54 9.78 -9.46 15.46
C PHE A 54 10.52 -9.39 14.11
N VAL A 55 9.77 -9.51 13.01
CA VAL A 55 10.31 -9.28 11.66
C VAL A 55 9.76 -7.95 11.13
N VAL A 56 10.65 -6.97 11.00
CA VAL A 56 10.33 -5.66 10.42
C VAL A 56 10.67 -5.68 8.94
N PHE A 57 9.65 -5.47 8.10
CA PHE A 57 9.83 -5.31 6.66
C PHE A 57 9.85 -3.83 6.31
N CYS A 58 10.94 -3.35 5.73
CA CYS A 58 11.09 -1.98 5.21
C CYS A 58 11.00 -2.02 3.68
N ASP A 59 10.12 -1.21 3.08
CA ASP A 59 9.93 -1.10 1.62
C ASP A 59 10.33 0.29 1.09
N ALA A 60 11.23 0.98 1.82
CA ALA A 60 11.76 2.30 1.45
C ALA A 60 13.30 2.25 1.33
N PRO A 61 13.88 2.80 0.25
CA PRO A 61 15.33 3.01 0.14
C PRO A 61 15.83 4.15 1.03
#